data_AF-A0A550HJD4-F1
#
_entry.id   AF-A0A550HJD4-F1
#
_cell.length_a   1.000
_cell.length_b   1.000
_cell.length_c   1.000
_cell.angle_alpha   90.00
_cell.angle_beta   90.00
_cell.angle_gamma   90.00
#
_symmetry.space_group_name_H-M   'P 1'
#
loop_
_entity.id
_entity.type
_entity.pdbx_description
1 polymer ?
#
loop_
_entity_poly.entity_id
_entity_poly.type
_entity_poly.pdbx_seq_one_letter_code
_entity_poly.pdbx_strand_id
1 'polypeptide(L)'
;MSGIIALTLTLYSIRLHPSPTIYGEQFILNEWAPIPFIQFKPITLIFVFIFLFYAFLVQHFENKIAKLNRDIQLFLFIVAFLMTVGSLYELFFNFTLWGALMSTTGVSNPDILVNRFPNPETAVSLVYASKLVILIFALSSYSVFFLHRLDMARHFRSDRAN
;
A
#
# COMPACT_ATOMS: atom_id res chain seq x y z
N MET A 1 -5.93 -17.25 -0.59
CA MET A 1 -5.33 -17.31 -1.94
C MET A 1 -4.58 -16.04 -2.30
N SER A 2 -5.16 -14.84 -2.18
CA SER A 2 -4.49 -13.56 -2.52
C SER A 2 -3.15 -13.34 -1.82
N GLY A 3 -3.03 -13.66 -0.52
CA GLY A 3 -1.75 -13.52 0.20
C GLY A 3 -0.66 -14.46 -0.31
N ILE A 4 -1.02 -15.68 -0.73
CA ILE A 4 -0.08 -16.64 -1.32
C ILE A 4 0.41 -16.12 -2.67
N ILE A 5 -0.49 -15.56 -3.49
CA ILE A 5 -0.13 -14.97 -4.79
C ILE A 5 0.83 -13.79 -4.59
N ALA A 6 0.52 -12.87 -3.68
CA ALA A 6 1.39 -11.74 -3.35
C ALA A 6 2.77 -12.20 -2.88
N LEU A 7 2.83 -13.21 -2.00
CA LEU A 7 4.07 -13.77 -1.50
C LEU A 7 4.88 -14.43 -2.63
N THR A 8 4.24 -15.24 -3.46
CA THR A 8 4.89 -15.91 -4.59
C THR A 8 5.45 -14.90 -5.58
N LEU A 9 4.70 -13.84 -5.94
CA LEU A 9 5.18 -12.78 -6.82
C LEU A 9 6.35 -12.00 -6.21
N THR A 10 6.32 -11.76 -4.91
CA THR A 10 7.41 -11.09 -4.18
C THR A 10 8.68 -11.94 -4.22
N LEU A 11 8.57 -13.22 -3.86
CA LEU A 11 9.70 -14.16 -3.88
C LEU A 11 10.24 -14.37 -5.30
N TYR A 12 9.36 -14.44 -6.30
CA TYR A 12 9.73 -14.53 -7.70
C TYR A 12 10.53 -13.31 -8.16
N SER A 13 10.07 -12.10 -7.83
CA SER A 13 10.75 -10.85 -8.19
C SER A 13 12.14 -10.74 -7.54
N ILE A 14 12.25 -11.12 -6.25
CA ILE A 14 13.54 -11.13 -5.53
C ILE A 14 14.49 -12.16 -6.15
N ARG A 15 14.01 -13.34 -6.56
CA ARG A 15 14.87 -14.36 -7.17
C ARG A 15 15.37 -13.98 -8.56
N LEU A 16 14.58 -13.26 -9.34
CA LEU A 16 14.99 -12.82 -10.68
C LEU A 16 16.07 -11.74 -10.61
N HIS A 17 16.02 -10.87 -9.61
CA HIS A 17 16.95 -9.74 -9.45
C HIS A 17 17.45 -9.70 -8.00
N PRO A 18 18.35 -10.61 -7.59
CA PRO A 18 18.75 -10.78 -6.18
C PRO A 18 19.63 -9.65 -5.62
N SER A 19 20.27 -8.87 -6.49
CA SER A 19 21.19 -7.79 -6.12
C SER A 19 20.85 -6.50 -6.87
N PRO A 20 19.69 -5.87 -6.60
CA PRO A 20 19.32 -4.64 -7.28
C PRO A 20 20.23 -3.49 -6.84
N THR A 21 20.65 -2.64 -7.77
CA THR A 21 21.43 -1.44 -7.46
C THR A 21 20.57 -0.33 -6.86
N ILE A 22 19.28 -0.32 -7.20
CA ILE A 22 18.27 0.60 -6.68
C ILE A 22 17.23 -0.20 -5.90
N TYR A 23 16.94 0.20 -4.67
CA TYR A 23 15.95 -0.47 -3.85
C TYR A 23 14.56 -0.41 -4.51
N GLY A 24 13.92 -1.56 -4.62
CA GLY A 24 12.60 -1.70 -5.22
C GLY A 24 12.58 -1.90 -6.75
N GLU A 25 13.73 -1.74 -7.41
CA GLU A 25 13.88 -1.86 -8.86
C GLU A 25 13.47 -3.25 -9.38
N GLN A 26 13.81 -4.30 -8.63
CA GLN A 26 13.42 -5.69 -8.90
C GLN A 26 11.91 -5.92 -9.08
N PHE A 27 11.07 -5.02 -8.56
CA PHE A 27 9.61 -5.10 -8.67
C PHE A 27 9.04 -4.24 -9.82
N ILE A 28 9.89 -3.55 -10.58
CA ILE A 28 9.52 -2.57 -11.63
C ILE A 28 10.02 -3.02 -13.00
N LEU A 29 11.22 -3.61 -13.07
CA LEU A 29 11.93 -3.87 -14.33
C LEU A 29 11.20 -4.81 -15.28
N ASN A 30 10.61 -5.89 -14.75
CA ASN A 30 10.07 -6.97 -15.58
C ASN A 30 8.56 -6.84 -15.71
N GLU A 31 8.09 -6.15 -16.74
CA GLU A 31 6.66 -6.11 -17.03
C GLU A 31 6.15 -7.49 -17.46
N TRP A 32 5.00 -7.87 -16.89
CA TRP A 32 4.32 -9.10 -17.24
C TRP A 32 2.94 -8.78 -17.81
N ALA A 33 2.60 -9.42 -18.93
CA ALA A 33 1.31 -9.26 -19.60
C ALA A 33 0.47 -10.55 -19.48
N PRO A 34 -0.19 -10.80 -18.33
CA PRO A 34 -1.08 -11.94 -18.17
C PRO A 34 -2.35 -11.84 -19.04
N ILE A 35 -2.71 -10.63 -19.48
CA ILE A 35 -3.86 -10.34 -20.33
C ILE A 35 -3.35 -9.62 -21.58
N PRO A 36 -3.81 -9.97 -22.79
CA PRO A 36 -3.45 -9.24 -24.00
C PRO A 36 -3.69 -7.73 -23.82
N PHE A 37 -2.74 -6.92 -24.26
CA PHE A 37 -2.77 -5.44 -24.22
C PHE A 37 -2.67 -4.81 -22.83
N ILE A 38 -2.56 -5.58 -21.74
CA ILE A 38 -2.38 -5.03 -20.39
C ILE A 38 -1.07 -5.54 -19.80
N GLN A 39 -0.12 -4.62 -19.65
CA GLN A 39 1.15 -4.86 -18.99
C GLN A 39 1.09 -4.40 -17.54
N PHE A 40 1.48 -5.29 -16.63
CA PHE A 40 1.59 -4.99 -15.21
C PHE A 40 3.05 -5.10 -14.79
N LYS A 41 3.54 -4.04 -14.12
CA LYS A 41 4.75 -4.18 -13.30
C LYS A 41 4.46 -5.13 -12.13
N PRO A 42 5.40 -5.97 -11.67
CA PRO A 42 5.20 -6.91 -10.58
C PRO A 42 4.67 -6.25 -9.32
N ILE A 43 5.19 -5.07 -8.98
CA ILE A 43 4.72 -4.25 -7.86
C ILE A 43 3.22 -3.93 -7.93
N THR A 44 2.67 -3.80 -9.14
CA THR A 44 1.25 -3.52 -9.39
C THR A 44 0.38 -4.68 -8.91
N LEU A 45 0.74 -5.90 -9.28
CA LEU A 45 0.00 -7.08 -8.85
C LEU A 45 0.22 -7.37 -7.36
N ILE A 46 1.45 -7.19 -6.86
CA ILE A 46 1.78 -7.37 -5.45
C ILE A 46 0.91 -6.46 -4.59
N PHE A 47 0.80 -5.16 -4.90
CA PHE A 47 -0.04 -4.26 -4.09
C PHE A 47 -1.52 -4.68 -4.12
N VAL A 48 -2.06 -5.04 -5.29
CA VAL A 48 -3.48 -5.45 -5.42
C VAL A 48 -3.75 -6.69 -4.57
N PHE A 49 -2.90 -7.71 -4.68
CA PHE A 49 -3.10 -8.96 -3.95
C PHE A 49 -2.86 -8.81 -2.43
N ILE A 50 -1.95 -7.93 -1.99
CA ILE A 50 -1.80 -7.60 -0.57
C ILE A 50 -3.06 -6.89 -0.05
N PHE A 51 -3.57 -5.90 -0.78
CA PHE A 51 -4.78 -5.19 -0.39
C PHE A 51 -5.97 -6.15 -0.27
N LEU A 52 -6.20 -6.99 -1.29
CA LEU A 52 -7.27 -7.99 -1.27
C LEU A 52 -7.10 -8.97 -0.09
N PHE A 53 -5.89 -9.45 0.14
CA PHE A 53 -5.61 -10.33 1.28
C PHE A 53 -5.98 -9.66 2.59
N TYR A 54 -5.56 -8.41 2.80
CA TYR A 54 -5.88 -7.65 4.01
C TYR A 54 -7.38 -7.40 4.16
N ALA A 55 -8.06 -6.97 3.09
CA ALA A 55 -9.48 -6.68 3.12
C ALA A 55 -10.29 -7.92 3.50
N PHE A 56 -9.97 -9.08 2.92
CA PHE A 56 -10.59 -10.35 3.30
C PHE A 56 -10.25 -10.78 4.72
N LEU A 57 -9.01 -10.55 5.18
CA LEU A 57 -8.59 -10.87 6.54
C LEU A 57 -9.41 -10.08 7.57
N VAL A 58 -9.56 -8.78 7.36
CA VAL A 58 -10.34 -7.90 8.25
C VAL A 58 -11.81 -8.31 8.29
N GLN A 59 -12.42 -8.63 7.14
CA GLN A 59 -13.80 -9.12 7.09
C GLN A 59 -13.96 -10.48 7.76
N HIS A 60 -13.00 -11.40 7.57
CA HIS A 60 -13.02 -12.70 8.23
C HIS A 60 -13.00 -12.58 9.76
N PHE A 61 -12.25 -11.62 10.30
CA PHE A 61 -12.16 -11.36 11.73
C PHE A 61 -13.18 -10.35 12.26
N GLU A 62 -14.17 -9.93 11.46
CA GLU A 62 -15.13 -8.89 11.83
C GLU A 62 -15.81 -9.16 13.19
N ASN A 63 -16.30 -10.39 13.38
CA ASN A 63 -16.96 -10.78 14.62
C ASN A 63 -16.04 -10.70 15.85
N LYS A 64 -14.74 -10.94 15.68
CA LYS A 64 -13.76 -10.83 16.78
C LYS A 64 -13.43 -9.36 17.04
N ILE A 65 -13.24 -8.58 15.99
CA ILE A 65 -12.94 -7.15 16.08
C ILE A 65 -14.11 -6.39 16.72
N ALA A 66 -15.35 -6.71 16.34
CA ALA A 66 -16.56 -6.10 16.90
C ALA A 66 -16.74 -6.35 18.42
N LYS A 67 -16.16 -7.43 18.95
CA LYS A 67 -16.18 -7.79 20.38
C LYS A 67 -15.07 -7.12 21.19
N LEU A 68 -14.11 -6.44 20.56
CA LEU A 68 -13.09 -5.68 21.27
C LEU A 68 -13.72 -4.55 22.08
N ASN A 69 -13.08 -4.20 23.20
CA ASN A 69 -13.46 -3.04 24.00
C ASN A 69 -13.41 -1.76 23.14
N ARG A 70 -14.28 -0.79 23.46
CA ARG A 70 -14.40 0.51 22.80
C ARG A 70 -13.05 1.23 22.74
N ASP A 71 -12.27 1.22 23.83
CA ASP A 71 -10.99 1.92 23.89
C ASP A 71 -9.98 1.36 22.89
N ILE A 72 -9.96 0.04 22.71
CA ILE A 72 -9.08 -0.63 21.75
C ILE A 72 -9.51 -0.29 20.31
N GLN A 73 -10.81 -0.31 20.04
CA GLN A 73 -11.33 0.05 18.71
C GLN A 73 -11.05 1.52 18.38
N LEU A 74 -11.20 2.42 19.36
CA LEU A 74 -10.87 3.84 19.21
C LEU A 74 -9.37 4.04 18.96
N PHE A 75 -8.52 3.35 19.72
CA PHE A 75 -7.07 3.37 19.51
C PHE A 75 -6.71 2.89 18.09
N LEU A 76 -7.26 1.77 17.65
CA LEU A 76 -7.05 1.24 16.29
C LEU A 76 -7.53 2.23 15.22
N PHE A 77 -8.68 2.89 15.45
CA PHE A 77 -9.21 3.90 14.55
C PHE A 77 -8.27 5.10 14.42
N ILE A 78 -7.79 5.64 15.55
CA ILE A 78 -6.87 6.78 15.58
C ILE A 78 -5.56 6.42 14.87
N VAL A 79 -4.98 5.25 15.16
CA VAL A 79 -3.75 4.79 14.50
C VAL A 79 -3.97 4.65 12.99
N ALA A 80 -5.05 4.00 12.57
CA ALA A 80 -5.38 3.85 11.15
C ALA A 80 -5.55 5.22 10.47
N PHE A 81 -6.26 6.15 11.12
CA PHE A 81 -6.45 7.50 10.61
C PHE A 81 -5.14 8.28 10.47
N LEU A 82 -4.25 8.21 11.47
CA LEU A 82 -2.92 8.82 11.40
C LEU A 82 -2.09 8.23 10.25
N MET A 83 -2.15 6.91 10.05
CA MET A 83 -1.47 6.25 8.92
C MET A 83 -2.05 6.71 7.58
N THR A 84 -3.37 6.92 7.49
CA THR A 84 -4.02 7.47 6.29
C THR A 84 -3.54 8.89 5.99
N VAL A 85 -3.52 9.78 6.98
CA VAL A 85 -3.05 11.16 6.80
C VAL A 85 -1.55 11.20 6.46
N GLY A 86 -0.73 10.43 7.17
CA GLY A 86 0.71 10.36 6.93
C GLY A 86 1.05 9.82 5.54
N SER A 87 0.39 8.74 5.11
CA SER A 87 0.59 8.19 3.76
C SER A 87 0.03 9.09 2.66
N LEU A 88 -1.04 9.85 2.92
CA LEU A 88 -1.54 10.85 1.98
C LEU A 88 -0.53 11.98 1.77
N TYR A 89 0.11 12.46 2.85
CA TYR A 89 1.21 13.41 2.75
C TYR A 89 2.37 12.85 1.92
N GLU A 90 2.81 11.62 2.23
CA GLU A 90 3.89 10.95 1.49
C GLU A 90 3.53 10.73 0.01
N LEU A 91 2.25 10.54 -0.31
CA LEU A 91 1.79 10.41 -1.69
C LEU A 91 2.03 11.70 -2.47
N PHE A 92 1.60 12.84 -1.91
CA PHE A 92 1.84 14.15 -2.52
C PHE A 92 3.34 14.49 -2.58
N PHE A 93 4.09 14.17 -1.53
CA PHE A 93 5.54 14.34 -1.52
C PHE A 93 6.20 13.59 -2.67
N ASN A 94 5.88 12.30 -2.85
CA ASN A 94 6.45 11.49 -3.92
C ASN A 94 6.08 12.02 -5.32
N PHE A 95 4.82 12.38 -5.57
CA PHE A 95 4.42 12.93 -6.87
C PHE A 95 5.02 14.30 -7.15
N THR A 96 5.18 15.14 -6.13
CA THR A 96 5.87 16.43 -6.24
C THR A 96 7.34 16.21 -6.61
N LEU A 97 8.00 15.25 -5.95
CA LEU A 97 9.39 14.90 -6.21
C LEU A 97 9.58 14.32 -7.62
N TRP A 98 8.64 13.49 -8.11
CA TRP A 98 8.64 13.04 -9.51
C TRP A 98 8.60 14.22 -10.46
N GLY A 99 7.62 15.11 -10.29
CA GLY A 99 7.43 16.28 -11.15
C GLY A 99 8.67 17.18 -11.17
N ALA A 100 9.25 17.46 -10.00
CA ALA A 100 10.47 18.23 -9.87
C ALA A 100 11.64 17.57 -10.62
N LEU A 101 11.90 16.28 -10.38
CA LEU A 101 13.01 15.57 -11.02
C LEU A 101 12.85 15.45 -12.53
N MET A 102 11.64 15.15 -13.04
CA MET A 102 11.39 15.13 -14.48
C MET A 102 11.65 16.51 -15.10
N SER A 103 11.21 17.58 -14.42
CA SER A 103 11.40 18.94 -14.90
C SER A 103 12.88 19.38 -14.89
N THR A 104 13.66 18.99 -13.88
CA THR A 104 15.08 19.41 -13.77
C THR A 104 16.03 18.56 -14.60
N THR A 105 15.71 17.29 -14.82
CA THR A 105 16.59 16.35 -15.55
C THR A 105 16.20 16.18 -17.03
N GLY A 106 14.98 16.59 -17.42
CA GLY A 106 14.44 16.35 -18.76
C GLY A 106 14.04 14.90 -19.02
N VAL A 107 14.12 14.03 -18.00
CA VAL A 107 13.71 12.63 -18.10
C VAL A 107 12.18 12.55 -18.21
N SER A 108 11.70 11.89 -19.25
CA SER A 108 10.26 11.63 -19.45
C SER A 108 9.79 10.32 -18.83
N ASN A 109 10.70 9.37 -18.56
CA ASN A 109 10.34 8.07 -17.99
C ASN A 109 10.44 8.09 -16.45
N PRO A 110 9.32 7.97 -15.71
CA PRO A 110 9.35 7.98 -14.25
C PRO A 110 10.03 6.73 -13.64
N ASP A 111 10.15 5.63 -14.38
CA ASP A 111 10.70 4.37 -13.86
C ASP A 111 12.19 4.46 -13.48
N ILE A 112 12.92 5.36 -14.13
CA ILE A 112 14.36 5.56 -13.87
C ILE A 112 14.62 6.61 -12.78
N LEU A 113 13.57 7.26 -12.26
CA LEU A 113 13.70 8.26 -11.22
C LEU A 113 13.91 7.57 -9.87
N VAL A 114 14.87 8.10 -9.11
CA VAL A 114 15.27 7.55 -7.82
C VAL A 114 15.43 8.66 -6.78
N ASN A 115 15.11 8.35 -5.53
CA ASN A 115 15.44 9.19 -4.39
C ASN A 115 16.69 8.62 -3.70
N ARG A 116 17.74 9.45 -3.57
CA ARG A 116 18.99 9.11 -2.88
C ARG A 116 19.10 9.72 -1.48
N PHE A 117 18.08 10.45 -1.03
CA PHE A 117 18.06 11.02 0.31
C PHE A 117 17.31 10.07 1.27
N PRO A 118 17.78 9.89 2.53
CA PRO A 118 18.98 10.49 3.12
C PRO A 118 20.28 9.71 2.85
N ASN A 119 20.22 8.50 2.29
CA ASN A 119 21.40 7.67 2.05
C ASN A 119 21.82 7.65 0.57
N PRO A 120 22.90 8.34 0.17
CA PRO A 120 23.34 8.40 -1.23
C PRO A 120 23.75 7.06 -1.82
N GLU A 121 24.17 6.10 -0.99
CA GLU A 121 24.62 4.77 -1.41
C GLU A 121 23.45 3.82 -1.71
N THR A 122 22.25 4.12 -1.20
CA THR A 122 21.06 3.29 -1.40
C THR A 122 19.94 4.12 -1.99
N ALA A 123 19.97 4.25 -3.31
CA ALA A 123 18.89 4.88 -4.05
C ALA A 123 17.62 4.04 -3.97
N VAL A 124 16.46 4.67 -3.79
CA VAL A 124 15.14 4.02 -3.78
C VAL A 124 14.39 4.41 -5.04
N SER A 125 13.81 3.44 -5.75
CA SER A 125 12.97 3.75 -6.90
C SER A 125 11.72 4.49 -6.46
N LEU A 126 11.49 5.63 -7.09
CA LEU A 126 10.36 6.50 -6.79
C LEU A 126 9.02 5.87 -7.17
N VAL A 127 8.98 5.06 -8.23
CA VAL A 127 7.81 4.26 -8.64
C VAL A 127 7.47 3.20 -7.61
N TYR A 128 8.48 2.57 -7.03
CA TYR A 128 8.30 1.54 -6.01
C TYR A 128 7.78 2.15 -4.72
N ALA A 129 8.45 3.19 -4.23
CA ALA A 129 8.08 3.90 -3.01
C ALA A 129 6.64 4.42 -3.10
N SER A 130 6.27 5.07 -4.21
CA SER A 130 4.92 5.61 -4.39
C SER A 130 3.85 4.52 -4.33
N LYS A 131 4.08 3.35 -4.93
CA LYS A 131 3.12 2.23 -4.89
C LYS A 131 3.00 1.60 -3.51
N LEU A 132 4.08 1.54 -2.74
CA LEU A 132 4.00 1.13 -1.33
C LEU A 132 3.24 2.14 -0.48
N VAL A 133 3.46 3.44 -0.69
CA VAL A 133 2.71 4.49 0.01
C VAL A 133 1.23 4.43 -0.33
N ILE A 134 0.88 4.22 -1.61
CA ILE A 134 -0.52 3.98 -2.04
C ILE A 134 -1.10 2.75 -1.34
N LEU A 135 -0.33 1.66 -1.23
CA LEU A 135 -0.78 0.47 -0.52
C LEU A 135 -1.07 0.77 0.96
N ILE A 136 -0.15 1.45 1.66
CA ILE A 136 -0.35 1.86 3.06
C ILE A 136 -1.59 2.76 3.20
N PHE A 137 -1.75 3.71 2.29
CA PHE A 137 -2.91 4.59 2.23
C PHE A 137 -4.21 3.80 2.05
N ALA A 138 -4.24 2.84 1.11
CA ALA A 138 -5.41 2.01 0.85
C ALA A 138 -5.76 1.10 2.05
N LEU A 139 -4.76 0.44 2.63
CA LEU A 139 -4.93 -0.42 3.80
C LEU A 139 -5.49 0.37 4.98
N SER A 140 -4.86 1.49 5.32
CA SER A 140 -5.27 2.34 6.44
C SER A 140 -6.65 2.98 6.23
N SER A 141 -6.92 3.50 5.03
CA SER A 141 -8.24 4.06 4.69
C SER A 141 -9.34 3.01 4.81
N TYR A 142 -9.06 1.78 4.36
CA TYR A 142 -10.00 0.67 4.50
C TYR A 142 -10.22 0.29 5.97
N SER A 143 -9.17 0.32 6.81
CA SER A 143 -9.29 0.11 8.26
C SER A 143 -10.17 1.19 8.91
N VAL A 144 -9.97 2.48 8.56
CA VAL A 144 -10.79 3.60 9.06
C VAL A 144 -12.25 3.39 8.69
N PHE A 145 -12.53 3.12 7.41
CA PHE A 145 -13.88 2.82 6.92
C PHE A 145 -14.51 1.66 7.69
N PHE A 146 -13.77 0.55 7.85
CA PHE A 146 -14.25 -0.65 8.51
C PHE A 146 -14.57 -0.41 9.99
N LEU A 147 -13.68 0.25 10.72
CA LEU A 147 -13.86 0.56 12.14
C LEU A 147 -15.01 1.54 12.37
N HIS A 148 -15.11 2.57 11.53
CA HIS A 148 -16.25 3.51 11.57
C HIS A 148 -17.58 2.79 11.34
N ARG A 149 -17.64 1.88 10.37
CA ARG A 149 -18.82 1.04 10.11
C ARG A 149 -19.22 0.20 11.32
N LEU A 150 -18.24 -0.38 12.03
CA LEU A 150 -18.50 -1.17 13.24
C LEU A 150 -19.04 -0.32 14.38
N ASP A 151 -18.51 0.88 14.59
CA ASP A 151 -18.98 1.80 15.63
C ASP A 151 -20.43 2.25 15.37
N MET A 152 -20.76 2.62 14.13
CA MET A 152 -22.13 2.94 13.72
C MET A 152 -23.09 1.77 13.94
N ALA A 153 -22.68 0.55 13.60
CA ALA A 153 -23.50 -0.64 13.81
C ALA A 153 -23.73 -0.95 15.30
N ARG A 154 -22.77 -0.61 16.18
CA ARG A 154 -22.92 -0.75 17.63
C ARG A 154 -23.88 0.28 18.19
N HIS A 155 -23.74 1.56 17.81
CA HIS A 155 -24.63 2.64 18.24
C HIS A 155 -26.10 2.32 17.88
N PHE A 156 -26.34 1.89 16.65
CA PHE A 156 -27.67 1.48 16.20
C PHE A 156 -28.29 0.30 16.98
N ARG A 157 -27.47 -0.64 17.47
CA ARG A 157 -27.95 -1.74 18.33
C ARG A 157 -28.28 -1.27 19.74
N SER A 158 -27.54 -0.30 20.26
CA SER A 158 -27.80 0.31 21.57
C SER A 158 -29.13 1.06 21.58
N ASP A 159 -29.45 1.80 20.52
CA ASP A 159 -30.68 2.60 20.43
C ASP A 159 -31.94 1.73 20.35
N ARG A 160 -31.85 0.51 19.81
CA ARG A 160 -32.98 -0.44 19.75
C ARG A 160 -33.19 -1.24 21.04
N ALA A 161 -32.23 -1.23 21.96
CA ALA A 161 -32.30 -1.98 23.20
C ALA A 161 -32.91 -1.16 24.36
N ASN A 162 -33.09 0.15 24.15
CA ASN A 162 -33.77 1.09 25.04
C ASN A 162 -35.21 1.34 24.54
#